data_AF-A0A967CQU8-F1
#
_entry.id   AF-A0A967CQU8-F1
#
_cell.length_a   1.000
_cell.length_b   1.000
_cell.length_c   1.000
_cell.angle_alpha   90.00
_cell.angle_beta   90.00
_cell.angle_gamma   90.00
#
_symmetry.space_group_name_H-M   'P 1'
#
loop_
_entity.id
_entity.type
_entity.pdbx_description
1 polymer ?
#
loop_
_entity_poly.entity_id
_entity_poly.type
_entity_poly.pdbx_seq_one_letter_code
_entity_poly.pdbx_strand_id
1 'polypeptide(L)' 'FRTAMDQSTPCLNNPLGVKGVGELGTIGATPCVVNAVADALARNGHAQHTVQLQMPLTSARLWTLLQVHGSGH' A
#
# COMPACT_ATOMS: atom_id res chain seq x y z
N PHE A 1 -0.66 -14.75 -25.66
CA PHE A 1 -1.44 -14.38 -24.46
C PHE A 1 -2.86 -14.87 -24.67
N ARG A 2 -3.41 -15.73 -23.79
CA ARG A 2 -4.81 -16.17 -23.86
C ARG A 2 -5.61 -15.34 -22.87
N THR A 3 -6.53 -14.52 -23.38
CA THR A 3 -7.47 -13.79 -22.53
C THR A 3 -8.60 -14.73 -22.16
N ALA A 4 -8.87 -14.89 -20.87
CA ALA A 4 -9.97 -15.68 -20.33
C ALA A 4 -10.84 -14.80 -19.42
N MET A 5 -12.14 -15.05 -19.41
CA MET A 5 -13.10 -14.32 -18.59
C MET A 5 -13.51 -15.18 -17.39
N ASP A 6 -13.22 -14.72 -16.18
CA ASP A 6 -13.77 -15.30 -14.95
C ASP A 6 -15.10 -14.63 -14.60
N GLN A 7 -16.14 -15.44 -14.39
CA GLN A 7 -17.49 -14.99 -14.03
C GLN A 7 -17.93 -15.48 -12.65
N SER A 8 -17.01 -16.00 -11.83
CA SER A 8 -17.29 -16.48 -10.47
C SER A 8 -17.92 -15.42 -9.57
N THR A 9 -17.63 -14.14 -9.81
CA THR A 9 -18.14 -13.01 -9.04
C THR A 9 -18.68 -11.89 -9.96
N PRO A 10 -19.93 -11.99 -10.46
CA PRO A 10 -20.52 -10.99 -11.36
C PRO A 10 -20.94 -9.72 -10.62
N CYS A 11 -21.13 -8.61 -11.34
CA CYS A 11 -21.79 -7.41 -10.80
C CYS A 11 -23.31 -7.59 -10.90
N LEU A 12 -24.03 -7.54 -9.77
CA LEU A 12 -25.48 -7.75 -9.76
C LEU A 12 -26.28 -6.53 -10.26
N ASN A 13 -25.65 -5.34 -10.23
CA ASN A 13 -26.31 -4.07 -10.57
C ASN A 13 -26.04 -3.60 -12.00
N ASN A 14 -25.09 -4.23 -12.69
CA ASN A 14 -24.79 -3.96 -14.09
C ASN A 14 -25.35 -5.11 -14.93
N PRO A 15 -26.27 -4.89 -15.88
CA PRO A 15 -26.86 -5.94 -16.72
C PRO A 15 -25.84 -6.81 -17.48
N LEU A 16 -24.65 -6.27 -17.74
CA LEU A 16 -23.56 -6.99 -18.41
C LEU A 16 -22.71 -7.85 -17.45
N GLY A 17 -22.96 -7.79 -16.14
CA GLY A 17 -22.18 -8.50 -15.13
C GLY A 17 -20.74 -7.99 -14.94
N VAL A 18 -20.30 -6.98 -15.71
CA VAL A 18 -18.91 -6.47 -15.68
C VAL A 18 -18.68 -5.45 -14.56
N LYS A 19 -17.42 -5.35 -14.11
CA LYS A 19 -16.94 -4.35 -13.14
C LYS A 19 -15.85 -3.49 -13.78
N GLY A 20 -15.81 -2.20 -13.44
CA GLY A 20 -14.70 -1.32 -13.81
C GLY A 20 -13.44 -1.66 -13.03
N VAL A 21 -12.31 -1.76 -13.72
CA VAL A 21 -11.03 -2.16 -13.12
C VAL A 21 -9.84 -1.26 -13.48
N GLY A 22 -10.05 -0.25 -14.33
CA GLY A 22 -8.98 0.55 -14.91
C GLY A 22 -8.10 1.27 -13.90
N GLU A 23 -8.66 1.67 -12.75
CA GLU A 23 -7.94 2.39 -11.70
C GLU A 23 -7.46 1.50 -10.55
N LEU A 24 -7.89 0.24 -10.49
CA LEU A 24 -7.62 -0.65 -9.35
C LEU A 24 -6.12 -0.84 -9.09
N GLY A 25 -5.31 -0.89 -10.15
CA GLY A 25 -3.86 -0.96 -10.03
C GLY A 25 -3.29 0.26 -9.30
N THR A 26 -3.68 1.47 -9.72
CA THR A 26 -3.21 2.72 -9.13
C THR A 26 -3.71 2.93 -7.70
N ILE A 27 -5.00 2.64 -7.47
CA ILE A 27 -5.64 2.78 -6.15
C ILE A 27 -5.06 1.78 -5.16
N GLY A 28 -4.83 0.52 -5.58
CA GLY A 28 -4.32 -0.54 -4.71
C GLY A 28 -2.80 -0.46 -4.47
N ALA A 29 -2.03 -0.03 -5.47
CA ALA A 29 -0.56 0.00 -5.37
C ALA A 29 -0.07 0.97 -4.28
N THR A 30 -0.67 2.15 -4.21
CA THR A 30 -0.26 3.21 -3.29
C THR A 30 -0.29 2.77 -1.81
N PRO A 31 -1.43 2.30 -1.25
CA PRO A 31 -1.46 1.81 0.13
C PRO A 31 -0.67 0.50 0.32
N CYS A 32 -0.54 -0.34 -0.72
CA CYS A 32 0.28 -1.56 -0.64
C CYS A 32 1.73 -1.23 -0.31
N VAL A 33 2.32 -0.24 -1.02
CA VAL A 33 3.70 0.19 -0.76
C VAL A 33 3.84 0.83 0.62
N VAL A 34 2.89 1.66 1.04
CA VAL A 34 2.93 2.29 2.37
C VAL A 34 2.87 1.24 3.48
N ASN A 35 1.97 0.27 3.36
CA ASN A 35 1.82 -0.81 4.33
C ASN A 35 3.05 -1.72 4.36
N ALA A 36 3.70 -1.98 3.23
CA ALA A 36 4.94 -2.75 3.18
C ALA A 36 6.08 -2.06 3.96
N VAL A 37 6.20 -0.73 3.84
CA VAL A 37 7.16 0.05 4.64
C VAL A 37 6.79 0.05 6.12
N ALA A 38 5.51 0.21 6.45
CA ALA A 38 5.03 0.14 7.83
C ALA A 38 5.33 -1.21 8.49
N ASP A 39 5.07 -2.31 7.77
CA ASP A 39 5.37 -3.67 8.21
C ASP A 39 6.88 -3.87 8.42
N ALA A 40 7.72 -3.39 7.50
CA ALA A 40 9.17 -3.44 7.65
C ALA A 40 9.65 -2.67 8.90
N LEU A 41 9.12 -1.47 9.16
CA LEU A 41 9.45 -0.71 10.37
C LEU A 41 9.01 -1.44 11.64
N ALA A 42 7.79 -1.97 11.67
CA ALA A 42 7.26 -2.69 12.82
C ALA A 42 8.09 -3.93 13.16
N ARG A 43 8.47 -4.73 12.15
CA ARG A 43 9.29 -5.94 12.31
C ARG A 43 10.72 -5.66 12.76
N ASN A 44 11.23 -4.45 12.56
CA ASN A 44 12.59 -4.04 12.92
C ASN A 44 12.64 -3.13 14.17
N GLY A 45 11.61 -3.15 15.02
CA GLY A 45 11.64 -2.41 16.30
C GLY A 45 11.33 -0.91 16.18
N HIS A 46 10.83 -0.46 15.04
CA HIS A 46 10.45 0.93 14.77
C HIS A 46 8.92 1.10 14.61
N ALA A 47 8.12 0.29 15.30
CA ALA A 47 6.66 0.29 15.18
C ALA A 47 6.05 1.67 15.48
N GLN A 48 6.64 2.44 16.39
CA GLN A 48 6.23 3.81 16.73
C GLN A 48 6.35 4.80 15.56
N HIS A 49 7.19 4.52 14.56
CA HIS A 49 7.33 5.38 13.39
C HIS A 49 6.23 5.12 12.34
N THR A 50 5.49 4.01 12.44
CA THR A 50 4.47 3.64 11.45
C THR A 50 3.33 4.66 11.38
N VAL A 51 2.92 5.23 12.52
CA VAL A 51 1.88 6.27 12.61
C VAL A 51 2.29 7.61 11.98
N GLN A 52 3.60 7.82 11.77
CA GLN A 52 4.15 9.04 11.18
C GLN A 52 4.40 8.91 9.66
N LEU A 53 4.15 7.73 9.07
CA LEU A 53 4.34 7.53 7.63
C LEU A 53 3.38 8.41 6.85
N GLN A 54 3.95 9.36 6.11
CA GLN A 54 3.23 10.26 5.22
C GLN A 54 3.82 10.17 3.83
N MET A 55 2.95 9.96 2.83
CA MET A 55 3.36 9.95 1.44
C MET A 55 3.89 11.33 1.00
N PRO A 56 4.79 11.40 -0.01
CA PRO A 56 5.50 10.28 -0.63
C PRO A 56 6.60 9.69 0.27
N LEU A 57 6.83 8.37 0.18
CA LEU A 57 7.84 7.63 0.95
C LEU A 57 9.21 7.65 0.28
N THR A 58 9.75 8.86 0.05
CA THR A 58 11.11 9.02 -0.48
C THR A 58 12.16 8.52 0.51
N SER A 59 13.29 8.03 0.03
CA SER A 59 14.41 7.58 0.86
C SER A 59 14.87 8.65 1.87
N ALA A 60 14.95 9.92 1.48
CA ALA A 60 15.33 11.02 2.37
C ALA A 60 14.37 11.17 3.56
N ARG A 61 13.06 11.12 3.33
CA ARG A 61 12.05 11.20 4.42
C ARG A 61 12.10 9.99 5.34
N LEU A 62 12.28 8.80 4.78
CA LEU A 62 12.42 7.57 5.58
C LEU A 62 13.70 7.60 6.42
N TRP A 63 14.80 8.08 5.86
CA TRP A 63 16.05 8.25 6.59
C TRP A 63 15.88 9.23 7.75
N THR A 64 15.32 10.41 7.52
CA THR A 64 15.04 11.38 8.59
C THR A 64 14.15 10.79 9.67
N LEU A 65 13.08 10.07 9.29
CA LEU A 65 12.18 9.41 10.24
C LEU A 65 12.92 8.42 11.15
N LEU A 66 13.87 7.64 10.62
CA LEU A 66 14.66 6.70 11.40
C LEU A 66 15.62 7.39 12.38
N GLN A 67 16.14 8.58 12.03
CA GLN A 67 17.09 9.32 12.87
C GLN A 67 16.45 10.04 14.06
N VAL A 68 15.14 10.33 14.01
CA VAL A 68 14.41 11.08 15.06
C VAL A 68 14.37 10.32 16.42
N HIS A 69 14.85 9.07 16.50
CA HIS A 69 14.97 8.31 17.75
C HIS A 69 16.38 7.73 18.05
N GLY A 70 17.44 8.24 17.42
CA GLY A 70 18.83 7.81 17.69
C GLY A 70 19.49 8.40 18.94
N SER A 71 18.79 9.25 19.71
CA SER A 71 19.39 10.08 20.79
C SER A 71 18.66 9.96 22.13
N GLY A 72 18.31 8.76 22.59
CA GLY A 72 17.70 8.60 23.91
C GLY A 72 17.64 7.16 24.43
N HIS A 73 18.53 6.88 25.39
CA HIS A 73 18.66 5.71 26.28
C HIS A 73 19.28 4.43 25.71
#